data_AF-A0AAJ7SGN4-F1
#
_entry.id   AF-A0AAJ7SGN4-F1
#
_cell.length_a   1.000
_cell.length_b   1.000
_cell.length_c   1.000
_cell.angle_alpha   90.00
_cell.angle_beta   90.00
_cell.angle_gamma   90.00
#
_symmetry.space_group_name_H-M   'P 1'
#
loop_
_entity.id
_entity.type
_entity.pdbx_description
1 polymer ?
#
loop_
_entity_poly.entity_id
_entity_poly.type
_entity_poly.pdbx_seq_one_letter_code
_entity_poly.pdbx_strand_id
1 'polypeptide(L)'
;MDQQPCEIRTQLRPLGRPAMSFLLKPLAHTRRASLLAHKYFIRSLILTIFSVNLGLYIMHAVSHEVICTIAFIFYQSYFRPEEKLQSEDQKQENSRLPDGTERKRKITRVLGVDFAPADTPMRQRVQTFCVALCSFSFLFAGAFFSALSVYLLFTRFCWLPILYALWYIYDHGTHERGGHRIHWYRRWKLWTRVAEYFPIELVKTAELPPERNYIFGYHPHGIMASGSFINFATEATGFSKLFPGIVPHLMTLSMNFCFPFHRDLILGLGVVSVTRKSLNWILQRKGLGNAAVIVVGGAQEALDAHRNTNVALTLTSRKGFIRLALQNGADLVPVFSFGENDVFQQAANPPGSKLREIQDRMKKVLGFSVPLFHGRGLLQYTWGYVPYRARLTTVVGAPIRVQKIEEPSREQVDALHAQYVHALKQLFENHKHRAGCPNQTLTIY
;
A
#
# COMPACT_ATOMS: atom_id res chain seq x y z
N MET A 1 -89.61 -6.19 82.23
CA MET A 1 -88.95 -6.87 83.36
C MET A 1 -87.49 -7.03 83.02
N ASP A 2 -86.64 -6.66 83.98
CA ASP A 2 -85.18 -6.68 83.98
C ASP A 2 -84.55 -7.97 83.46
N GLN A 3 -83.39 -7.88 82.80
CA GLN A 3 -82.07 -8.08 83.43
C GLN A 3 -80.92 -7.88 82.42
N GLN A 4 -79.89 -7.16 82.87
CA GLN A 4 -78.55 -6.94 82.28
C GLN A 4 -77.74 -8.27 82.14
N PRO A 5 -76.45 -8.24 81.74
CA PRO A 5 -75.85 -7.72 80.50
C PRO A 5 -74.98 -8.82 79.83
N CYS A 6 -74.72 -8.73 78.52
CA CYS A 6 -73.72 -9.59 77.86
C CYS A 6 -72.70 -8.74 77.10
N GLU A 7 -71.42 -8.94 77.45
CA GLU A 7 -70.25 -8.23 76.98
C GLU A 7 -70.04 -8.38 75.47
N ILE A 8 -69.75 -7.27 74.78
CA ILE A 8 -69.27 -7.25 73.40
C ILE A 8 -67.79 -6.86 73.44
N ARG A 9 -66.90 -7.81 73.13
CA ARG A 9 -65.50 -7.53 72.79
C ARG A 9 -65.05 -8.33 71.57
N THR A 10 -65.07 -7.65 70.43
CA THR A 10 -64.12 -7.72 69.30
C THR A 10 -63.52 -9.08 68.92
N GLN A 11 -64.08 -9.71 67.88
CA GLN A 11 -63.39 -10.73 67.08
C GLN A 11 -62.68 -10.07 65.87
N LEU A 12 -61.36 -9.97 65.93
CA LEU A 12 -60.51 -9.70 64.77
C LEU A 12 -60.17 -11.04 64.08
N ARG A 13 -60.71 -11.28 62.88
CA ARG A 13 -60.23 -12.33 61.97
C ARG A 13 -58.99 -11.81 61.21
N PRO A 14 -57.90 -12.58 61.06
CA PRO A 14 -56.81 -12.20 60.19
C PRO A 14 -57.21 -12.40 58.72
N LEU A 15 -57.28 -11.28 57.99
CA LEU A 15 -57.31 -11.27 56.52
C LEU A 15 -56.00 -11.86 56.00
N GLY A 16 -56.11 -12.75 55.01
CA GLY A 16 -55.01 -13.52 54.45
C GLY A 16 -53.90 -12.66 53.85
N ARG A 17 -52.70 -13.25 53.78
CA ARG A 17 -51.57 -12.73 53.01
C ARG A 17 -51.85 -12.87 51.51
N PRO A 18 -51.67 -11.81 50.70
CA PRO A 18 -51.27 -12.00 49.31
C PRO A 18 -49.91 -11.33 49.03
N ALA A 19 -49.14 -12.03 48.19
CA ALA A 19 -48.17 -11.46 47.26
C ALA A 19 -47.03 -10.57 47.81
N MET A 20 -45.99 -11.20 48.37
CA MET A 20 -44.65 -10.58 48.46
C MET A 20 -43.55 -11.44 47.82
N SER A 21 -43.87 -12.15 46.72
CA SER A 21 -42.88 -12.97 45.98
C SER A 21 -42.64 -12.51 44.53
N PHE A 22 -43.32 -11.47 44.05
CA PHE A 22 -43.20 -11.01 42.65
C PHE A 22 -42.34 -9.74 42.44
N LEU A 23 -41.86 -9.08 43.50
CA LEU A 23 -41.11 -7.81 43.38
C LEU A 23 -39.58 -7.94 43.56
N LEU A 24 -39.04 -9.11 43.92
CA LEU A 24 -37.59 -9.30 44.14
C LEU A 24 -36.81 -9.90 42.95
N LYS A 25 -37.49 -10.36 41.91
CA LYS A 25 -36.84 -10.89 40.69
C LYS A 25 -36.20 -9.83 39.76
N PRO A 26 -36.69 -8.57 39.64
CA PRO A 26 -36.08 -7.58 38.73
C PRO A 26 -34.74 -7.04 39.23
N LEU A 27 -34.53 -7.01 40.55
CA LEU A 27 -33.32 -6.44 41.19
C LEU A 27 -32.08 -7.34 41.06
N ALA A 28 -32.26 -8.67 41.02
CA ALA A 28 -31.16 -9.61 40.81
C ALA A 28 -30.68 -9.63 39.34
N HIS A 29 -31.61 -9.47 38.39
CA HIS A 29 -31.30 -9.44 36.95
C HIS A 29 -30.60 -8.14 36.54
N THR A 30 -30.96 -7.01 37.15
CA THR A 30 -30.31 -5.71 36.95
C THR A 30 -28.93 -5.64 37.59
N ARG A 31 -28.71 -6.23 38.78
CA ARG A 31 -27.35 -6.35 39.37
C ARG A 31 -26.43 -7.25 38.55
N ARG A 32 -26.91 -8.41 38.05
CA ARG A 32 -26.11 -9.27 37.17
C ARG A 32 -25.81 -8.61 35.82
N ALA A 33 -26.78 -7.93 35.22
CA ALA A 33 -26.57 -7.18 33.97
C ALA A 33 -25.59 -6.01 34.18
N SER A 34 -25.67 -5.29 35.30
CA SER A 34 -24.74 -4.23 35.67
C SER A 34 -23.32 -4.76 35.89
N LEU A 35 -23.15 -5.90 36.59
CA LEU A 35 -21.85 -6.55 36.78
C LEU A 35 -21.26 -7.06 35.46
N LEU A 36 -22.08 -7.59 34.55
CA LEU A 36 -21.65 -8.00 33.21
C LEU A 36 -21.24 -6.78 32.38
N ALA A 37 -22.06 -5.73 32.34
CA ALA A 37 -21.74 -4.48 31.64
C ALA A 37 -20.45 -3.85 32.19
N HIS A 38 -20.26 -3.85 33.51
CA HIS A 38 -19.04 -3.37 34.16
C HIS A 38 -17.82 -4.23 33.80
N LYS A 39 -17.96 -5.56 33.73
CA LYS A 39 -16.88 -6.46 33.27
C LYS A 39 -16.54 -6.25 31.80
N TYR A 40 -17.52 -6.03 30.92
CA TYR A 40 -17.28 -5.73 29.51
C TYR A 40 -16.66 -4.35 29.31
N PHE A 41 -17.10 -3.35 30.08
CA PHE A 41 -16.51 -2.02 30.09
C PHE A 41 -15.06 -2.06 30.54
N ILE A 42 -14.75 -2.75 31.65
CA ILE A 42 -13.37 -2.92 32.12
C ILE A 42 -12.51 -3.67 31.09
N ARG A 43 -13.02 -4.76 30.48
CA ARG A 43 -12.28 -5.48 29.43
C ARG A 43 -12.03 -4.60 28.20
N SER A 44 -13.03 -3.85 27.75
CA SER A 44 -12.90 -2.91 26.63
C SER A 44 -11.89 -1.80 26.94
N LEU A 45 -11.94 -1.27 28.17
CA LEU A 45 -11.00 -0.26 28.66
C LEU A 45 -9.58 -0.81 28.73
N ILE A 46 -9.37 -2.02 29.25
CA ILE A 46 -8.06 -2.69 29.29
C ILE A 46 -7.54 -2.95 27.87
N LEU A 47 -8.37 -3.46 26.96
CA LEU A 47 -8.00 -3.68 25.55
C LEU A 47 -7.66 -2.37 24.84
N THR A 48 -8.38 -1.29 25.12
CA THR A 48 -8.12 0.04 24.56
C THR A 48 -6.82 0.60 25.12
N ILE A 49 -6.61 0.54 26.44
CA ILE A 49 -5.36 0.96 27.09
C ILE A 49 -4.18 0.15 26.57
N PHE A 50 -4.31 -1.16 26.42
CA PHE A 50 -3.27 -2.03 25.88
C PHE A 50 -2.98 -1.69 24.41
N SER A 51 -4.01 -1.49 23.58
CA SER A 51 -3.84 -1.13 22.17
C SER A 51 -3.23 0.25 21.99
N VAL A 52 -3.62 1.22 22.83
CA VAL A 52 -3.04 2.58 22.85
C VAL A 52 -1.60 2.54 23.34
N ASN A 53 -1.27 1.80 24.40
CA ASN A 53 0.10 1.67 24.89
C ASN A 53 0.99 0.90 23.92
N LEU A 54 0.48 -0.13 23.25
CA LEU A 54 1.20 -0.84 22.20
C LEU A 54 1.42 0.07 20.98
N GLY A 55 0.40 0.84 20.60
CA GLY A 55 0.51 1.86 19.57
C GLY A 55 1.53 2.95 19.92
N LEU A 56 1.50 3.45 21.15
CA LEU A 56 2.46 4.42 21.67
C LEU A 56 3.87 3.85 21.77
N TYR A 57 4.03 2.58 22.16
CA TYR A 57 5.32 1.90 22.20
C TYR A 57 5.90 1.70 20.79
N ILE A 58 5.07 1.28 19.83
CA ILE A 58 5.45 1.18 18.43
C ILE A 58 5.79 2.57 17.89
N MET A 59 4.99 3.59 18.19
CA MET A 59 5.27 4.98 17.82
C MET A 59 6.57 5.47 18.45
N HIS A 60 6.85 5.14 19.71
CA HIS A 60 8.04 5.56 20.42
C HIS A 60 9.28 4.87 19.86
N ALA A 61 9.23 3.56 19.64
CA ALA A 61 10.31 2.78 19.01
C ALA A 61 10.59 3.27 17.58
N VAL A 62 9.55 3.49 16.79
CA VAL A 62 9.66 4.06 15.43
C VAL A 62 10.18 5.49 15.49
N SER A 63 9.70 6.33 16.41
CA SER A 63 10.14 7.72 16.52
C SER A 63 11.59 7.82 16.97
N HIS A 64 12.08 6.94 17.83
CA HIS A 64 13.48 6.93 18.24
C HIS A 64 14.40 6.50 17.09
N GLU A 65 14.01 5.49 16.31
CA GLU A 65 14.75 5.11 15.09
C GLU A 65 14.68 6.19 14.01
N VAL A 66 13.54 6.83 13.82
CA VAL A 66 13.34 7.93 12.86
C VAL A 66 14.12 9.18 13.28
N ILE A 67 14.14 9.56 14.57
CA ILE A 67 14.88 10.72 15.08
C ILE A 67 16.40 10.50 14.96
N CYS A 68 16.91 9.34 15.40
CA CYS A 68 18.33 9.00 15.22
C CYS A 68 18.73 9.00 13.74
N THR A 69 17.81 8.62 12.84
CA THR A 69 18.12 8.57 11.42
C THR A 69 17.93 9.91 10.69
N ILE A 70 17.00 10.76 11.11
CA ILE A 70 16.90 12.15 10.63
C ILE A 70 18.16 12.93 11.03
N ALA A 71 18.62 12.77 12.28
CA ALA A 71 19.89 13.35 12.74
C ALA A 71 21.08 12.85 11.89
N PHE A 72 21.09 11.57 11.52
CA PHE A 72 22.10 10.98 10.64
C PHE A 72 22.00 11.48 9.18
N ILE A 73 20.80 11.68 8.63
CA ILE A 73 20.59 12.26 7.29
C ILE A 73 21.01 13.72 7.24
N PHE A 74 20.73 14.48 8.29
CA PHE A 74 21.15 15.88 8.40
C PHE A 74 22.68 15.97 8.41
N TYR A 75 23.33 15.09 9.17
CA TYR A 75 24.79 14.95 9.15
C TYR A 75 25.34 14.58 7.77
N GLN A 76 24.76 13.58 7.09
CA GLN A 76 25.28 13.11 5.79
C GLN A 76 24.99 14.07 4.63
N SER A 77 23.86 14.77 4.65
CA SER A 77 23.45 15.68 3.56
C SER A 77 24.20 17.02 3.60
N TYR A 78 24.65 17.44 4.79
CA TYR A 78 25.38 18.70 4.97
C TYR A 78 26.90 18.52 5.09
N PHE A 79 27.40 17.40 5.60
CA PHE A 79 28.83 17.26 5.96
C PHE A 79 29.63 16.22 5.18
N ARG A 80 29.07 15.44 4.24
CA ARG A 80 29.84 14.41 3.51
C ARG A 80 30.00 14.70 1.99
N PRO A 81 31.21 15.00 1.49
CA PRO A 81 31.46 15.31 0.08
C PRO A 81 31.35 14.07 -0.85
N GLU A 82 30.82 14.28 -2.07
CA GLU A 82 30.52 13.25 -3.08
C GLU A 82 31.75 12.46 -3.58
N GLU A 83 32.98 13.00 -3.50
CA GLU A 83 34.22 12.32 -3.90
C GLU A 83 34.49 11.01 -3.13
N LYS A 84 34.08 10.92 -1.85
CA LYS A 84 34.26 9.69 -1.07
C LYS A 84 33.37 8.55 -1.56
N LEU A 85 32.25 8.85 -2.22
CA LEU A 85 31.30 7.84 -2.72
C LEU A 85 31.87 7.10 -3.94
N GLN A 86 32.52 7.81 -4.85
CA GLN A 86 33.19 7.23 -6.04
C GLN A 86 34.39 6.35 -5.64
N SER A 87 35.11 6.72 -4.58
CA SER A 87 36.22 5.92 -4.03
C SER A 87 35.76 4.60 -3.37
N GLU A 88 34.53 4.53 -2.85
CA GLU A 88 33.94 3.30 -2.32
C GLU A 88 33.46 2.39 -3.46
N ASP A 89 32.94 2.95 -4.57
CA ASP A 89 32.53 2.19 -5.75
C ASP A 89 33.72 1.47 -6.42
N GLN A 90 34.88 2.14 -6.54
CA GLN A 90 36.13 1.49 -7.01
C GLN A 90 36.64 0.41 -6.05
N LYS A 91 36.49 0.57 -4.73
CA LYS A 91 36.86 -0.45 -3.75
C LYS A 91 35.91 -1.66 -3.79
N GLN A 92 34.65 -1.45 -4.13
CA GLN A 92 33.65 -2.51 -4.22
C GLN A 92 33.85 -3.35 -5.51
N GLU A 93 34.25 -2.72 -6.61
CA GLU A 93 34.65 -3.41 -7.85
C GLU A 93 35.92 -4.26 -7.64
N ASN A 94 36.90 -3.75 -6.88
CA ASN A 94 38.11 -4.49 -6.47
C ASN A 94 37.89 -5.56 -5.38
N SER A 95 36.66 -5.75 -4.89
CA SER A 95 36.35 -6.76 -3.86
C SER A 95 35.76 -8.07 -4.40
N ARG A 96 35.61 -8.16 -5.73
CA ARG A 96 35.23 -9.40 -6.43
C ARG A 96 36.43 -10.33 -6.53
N LEU A 97 36.22 -11.63 -6.28
CA LEU A 97 37.26 -12.63 -6.50
C LEU A 97 37.57 -12.72 -8.02
N PRO A 98 38.76 -13.21 -8.42
CA PRO A 98 39.14 -13.34 -9.83
C PRO A 98 38.18 -14.20 -10.68
N ASP A 99 37.33 -15.02 -10.05
CA ASP A 99 36.30 -15.85 -10.70
C ASP A 99 34.93 -15.17 -10.83
N GLY A 100 34.79 -13.91 -10.39
CA GLY A 100 33.54 -13.16 -10.42
C GLY A 100 32.58 -13.41 -9.25
N THR A 101 32.92 -14.26 -8.28
CA THR A 101 32.08 -14.45 -7.08
C THR A 101 32.27 -13.34 -6.05
N GLU A 102 31.15 -12.85 -5.51
CA GLU A 102 31.16 -11.92 -4.38
C GLU A 102 31.71 -12.62 -3.12
N ARG A 103 32.65 -11.98 -2.43
CA ARG A 103 33.12 -12.43 -1.11
C ARG A 103 31.91 -12.53 -0.17
N LYS A 104 31.47 -13.75 0.15
CA LYS A 104 30.36 -14.00 1.09
C LYS A 104 30.71 -13.38 2.45
N ARG A 105 30.12 -12.23 2.76
CA ARG A 105 30.31 -11.57 4.06
C ARG A 105 29.74 -12.45 5.16
N LYS A 106 30.49 -12.60 6.27
CA LYS A 106 30.09 -13.45 7.39
C LYS A 106 28.84 -12.86 8.05
N ILE A 107 27.72 -13.55 7.94
CA ILE A 107 26.46 -13.17 8.60
C ILE A 107 26.55 -13.60 10.07
N THR A 108 26.23 -12.68 10.98
CA THR A 108 26.18 -12.98 12.41
C THR A 108 24.79 -13.49 12.76
N ARG A 109 24.66 -14.76 13.13
CA ARG A 109 23.41 -15.35 13.59
C ARG A 109 23.35 -15.32 15.11
N VAL A 110 22.34 -14.64 15.67
CA VAL A 110 22.08 -14.60 17.12
C VAL A 110 20.63 -14.99 17.35
N LEU A 111 20.38 -16.03 18.15
CA LEU A 111 19.03 -16.52 18.48
C LEU A 111 18.12 -16.76 17.26
N GLY A 112 18.69 -17.28 16.16
CA GLY A 112 17.96 -17.54 14.91
C GLY A 112 17.71 -16.30 14.03
N VAL A 113 18.20 -15.13 14.43
CA VAL A 113 18.15 -13.89 13.66
C VAL A 113 19.48 -13.67 12.94
N ASP A 114 19.40 -13.46 11.64
CA ASP A 114 20.54 -13.20 10.76
C ASP A 114 20.76 -11.69 10.65
N PHE A 115 21.79 -11.18 11.33
CA PHE A 115 22.10 -9.76 11.35
C PHE A 115 22.93 -9.33 10.15
N ALA A 116 22.69 -8.08 9.71
CA ALA A 116 23.51 -7.47 8.68
C ALA A 116 24.96 -7.35 9.17
N PRO A 117 25.96 -7.75 8.36
CA PRO A 117 27.36 -7.63 8.73
C PRO A 117 27.73 -6.20 9.15
N ALA A 118 28.57 -6.04 10.18
CA ALA A 118 28.98 -4.72 10.68
C ALA A 118 29.69 -3.89 9.59
N ASP A 119 30.42 -4.56 8.70
CA ASP A 119 31.15 -3.99 7.56
C ASP A 119 30.26 -3.68 6.34
N THR A 120 28.93 -3.80 6.45
CA THR A 120 28.01 -3.42 5.36
C THR A 120 28.23 -1.95 4.97
N PRO A 121 28.51 -1.66 3.68
CA PRO A 121 28.78 -0.30 3.20
C PRO A 121 27.66 0.68 3.55
N MET A 122 28.05 1.91 3.88
CA MET A 122 27.09 2.95 4.24
C MET A 122 26.06 3.21 3.15
N ARG A 123 26.47 3.12 1.88
CA ARG A 123 25.57 3.20 0.73
C ARG A 123 24.41 2.20 0.83
N GLN A 124 24.69 0.94 1.14
CA GLN A 124 23.65 -0.10 1.28
C GLN A 124 22.75 0.14 2.50
N ARG A 125 23.29 0.71 3.59
CA ARG A 125 22.51 1.08 4.78
C ARG A 125 21.53 2.22 4.47
N VAL A 126 22.01 3.27 3.81
CA VAL A 126 21.18 4.41 3.37
C VAL A 126 20.07 3.94 2.42
N GLN A 127 20.40 3.12 1.41
CA GLN A 127 19.40 2.54 0.51
C GLN A 127 18.32 1.75 1.29
N THR A 128 18.74 0.88 2.21
CA THR A 128 17.81 0.10 3.05
C THR A 128 16.90 1.01 3.87
N PHE A 129 17.47 2.07 4.45
CA PHE A 129 16.71 3.05 5.22
C PHE A 129 15.69 3.80 4.35
N CYS A 130 16.10 4.27 3.17
CA CYS A 130 15.20 4.94 2.23
C CYS A 130 14.01 4.04 1.86
N VAL A 131 14.28 2.77 1.56
CA VAL A 131 13.20 1.80 1.28
C VAL A 131 12.32 1.57 2.50
N ALA A 132 12.91 1.43 3.70
CA ALA A 132 12.14 1.28 4.92
C ALA A 132 11.22 2.49 5.17
N LEU A 133 11.70 3.72 4.95
CA LEU A 133 10.89 4.93 5.06
C LEU A 133 9.73 4.92 4.06
N CYS A 134 9.98 4.54 2.80
CA CYS A 134 8.94 4.43 1.79
C CYS A 134 7.91 3.33 2.13
N SER A 135 8.37 2.17 2.58
CA SER A 135 7.50 1.07 3.01
C SER A 135 6.68 1.44 4.24
N PHE A 136 7.30 2.11 5.21
CA PHE A 136 6.60 2.64 6.38
C PHE A 136 5.54 3.67 5.97
N SER A 137 5.89 4.58 5.06
CA SER A 137 4.96 5.58 4.54
C SER A 137 3.77 4.94 3.84
N PHE A 138 3.97 3.87 3.07
CA PHE A 138 2.89 3.17 2.38
C PHE A 138 1.98 2.41 3.37
N LEU A 139 2.56 1.71 4.35
CA LEU A 139 1.81 0.84 5.26
C LEU A 139 1.15 1.57 6.43
N PHE A 140 1.82 2.60 6.98
CA PHE A 140 1.48 3.14 8.29
C PHE A 140 1.18 4.64 8.29
N ALA A 141 1.61 5.42 7.28
CA ALA A 141 1.44 6.88 7.32
C ALA A 141 -0.03 7.30 7.46
N GLY A 142 -0.96 6.62 6.78
CA GLY A 142 -2.39 6.99 6.86
C GLY A 142 -2.96 6.88 8.28
N ALA A 143 -2.66 5.78 8.98
CA ALA A 143 -3.06 5.58 10.37
C ALA A 143 -2.30 6.52 11.32
N PHE A 144 -0.99 6.67 11.11
CA PHE A 144 -0.12 7.55 11.89
C PHE A 144 -0.61 9.00 11.85
N PHE A 145 -0.80 9.56 10.65
CA PHE A 145 -1.22 10.95 10.48
C PHE A 145 -2.66 11.19 10.93
N SER A 146 -3.55 10.21 10.77
CA SER A 146 -4.89 10.26 11.37
C SER A 146 -4.84 10.35 12.89
N ALA A 147 -4.08 9.45 13.54
CA ALA A 147 -3.93 9.43 14.99
C ALA A 147 -3.28 10.72 15.51
N LEU A 148 -2.26 11.21 14.82
CA LEU A 148 -1.61 12.47 15.13
C LEU A 148 -2.60 13.65 15.01
N SER A 149 -3.42 13.69 13.97
CA SER A 149 -4.44 14.74 13.80
C SER A 149 -5.44 14.75 14.94
N VAL A 150 -5.93 13.57 15.34
CA VAL A 150 -6.85 13.41 16.47
C VAL A 150 -6.18 13.83 17.77
N TYR A 151 -4.95 13.41 18.01
CA TYR A 151 -4.18 13.82 19.20
C TYR A 151 -4.02 15.34 19.27
N LEU A 152 -3.62 16.00 18.18
CA LEU A 152 -3.40 17.44 18.14
C LEU A 152 -4.67 18.25 18.45
N LEU A 153 -5.86 17.75 18.11
CA LEU A 153 -7.14 18.38 18.47
C LEU A 153 -7.33 18.54 19.98
N PHE A 154 -6.72 17.69 20.81
CA PHE A 154 -6.78 17.76 22.28
C PHE A 154 -5.61 18.55 22.89
N THR A 155 -4.81 19.24 22.08
CA THR A 155 -3.67 20.05 22.55
C THR A 155 -3.86 21.53 22.18
N ARG A 156 -2.95 22.40 22.65
CA ARG A 156 -2.88 23.81 22.21
C ARG A 156 -2.66 23.99 20.70
N PHE A 157 -2.30 22.91 20.00
CA PHE A 157 -2.07 22.89 18.56
C PHE A 157 -3.31 22.46 17.75
N CYS A 158 -4.51 22.45 18.35
CA CYS A 158 -5.76 22.04 17.71
C CYS A 158 -6.11 22.83 16.44
N TRP A 159 -5.61 24.06 16.30
CA TRP A 159 -5.80 24.87 15.11
C TRP A 159 -5.13 24.26 13.86
N LEU A 160 -4.04 23.50 14.00
CA LEU A 160 -3.36 22.84 12.87
C LEU A 160 -4.27 21.84 12.13
N PRO A 161 -4.82 20.80 12.78
CA PRO A 161 -5.73 19.87 12.12
C PRO A 161 -7.04 20.53 11.66
N ILE A 162 -7.50 21.61 12.31
CA ILE A 162 -8.68 22.37 11.85
C ILE A 162 -8.39 23.08 10.53
N LEU A 163 -7.28 23.83 10.44
CA LEU A 163 -6.89 24.49 9.19
C LEU A 163 -6.65 23.48 8.08
N TYR A 164 -6.00 22.36 8.40
CA TYR A 164 -5.81 21.28 7.45
C TYR A 164 -7.14 20.67 7.01
N ALA A 165 -8.11 20.47 7.90
CA ALA A 165 -9.43 19.96 7.55
C ALA A 165 -10.18 20.90 6.59
N LEU A 166 -10.08 22.22 6.79
CA LEU A 166 -10.63 23.20 5.85
C LEU A 166 -9.98 23.09 4.46
N TRP A 167 -8.64 22.98 4.41
CA TRP A 167 -7.91 22.71 3.17
C TRP A 167 -8.36 21.40 2.51
N TYR A 168 -8.47 20.33 3.30
CA TYR A 168 -8.89 19.01 2.82
C TYR A 168 -10.29 19.07 2.18
N ILE A 169 -11.24 19.77 2.80
CA ILE A 169 -12.60 19.93 2.28
C ILE A 169 -12.59 20.70 0.96
N TYR A 170 -11.87 21.82 0.91
CA TYR A 170 -11.71 22.62 -0.31
C TYR A 170 -11.09 21.79 -1.46
N ASP A 171 -10.05 21.03 -1.14
CA ASP A 171 -9.25 20.28 -2.10
C ASP A 171 -9.72 18.82 -2.29
N HIS A 172 -10.87 18.46 -1.74
CA HIS A 172 -11.32 17.07 -1.62
C HIS A 172 -11.26 16.32 -2.96
N GLY A 173 -11.74 16.92 -4.04
CA GLY A 173 -11.85 16.28 -5.37
C GLY A 173 -10.55 16.18 -6.19
N THR A 174 -9.41 16.66 -5.68
CA THR A 174 -8.18 16.78 -6.50
C THR A 174 -7.56 15.44 -6.90
N HIS A 175 -7.78 14.40 -6.10
CA HIS A 175 -7.38 13.03 -6.43
C HIS A 175 -8.07 12.46 -7.69
N GLU A 176 -9.17 13.07 -8.14
CA GLU A 176 -9.85 12.72 -9.40
C GLU A 176 -9.65 13.78 -10.49
N ARG A 177 -8.88 14.84 -10.22
CA ARG A 177 -8.65 15.97 -11.15
C ARG A 177 -7.19 16.10 -11.57
N GLY A 178 -6.44 15.00 -11.47
CA GLY A 178 -5.06 14.89 -11.97
C GLY A 178 -3.96 15.30 -10.99
N GLY A 179 -4.26 15.39 -9.69
CA GLY A 179 -3.29 15.52 -8.59
C GLY A 179 -2.57 16.87 -8.47
N HIS A 180 -1.72 16.98 -7.44
CA HIS A 180 -0.88 18.16 -7.14
C HIS A 180 0.57 17.87 -7.47
N ARG A 181 0.90 17.73 -8.75
CA ARG A 181 2.24 17.27 -9.12
C ARG A 181 3.32 18.31 -8.77
N ILE A 182 4.23 17.94 -7.86
CA ILE A 182 5.35 18.76 -7.40
C ILE A 182 6.66 18.20 -7.98
N HIS A 183 7.25 18.93 -8.93
CA HIS A 183 8.43 18.43 -9.67
C HIS A 183 9.67 18.20 -8.82
N TRP A 184 9.98 19.10 -7.88
CA TRP A 184 11.16 18.94 -7.02
C TRP A 184 11.01 17.75 -6.08
N TYR A 185 9.80 17.46 -5.60
CA TYR A 185 9.52 16.31 -4.74
C TYR A 185 9.72 14.99 -5.49
N ARG A 186 9.26 14.90 -6.74
CA ARG A 186 9.51 13.74 -7.62
C ARG A 186 11.00 13.51 -7.93
N ARG A 187 11.84 14.53 -7.82
CA ARG A 187 13.30 14.49 -8.05
C ARG A 187 14.13 14.31 -6.78
N TRP A 188 13.51 14.08 -5.63
CA TRP A 188 14.24 13.85 -4.39
C TRP A 188 15.23 12.67 -4.50
N LYS A 189 16.45 12.86 -3.98
CA LYS A 189 17.51 11.81 -3.94
C LYS A 189 17.03 10.53 -3.23
N LEU A 190 16.03 10.63 -2.35
CA LEU A 190 15.35 9.49 -1.72
C LEU A 190 14.93 8.44 -2.77
N TRP A 191 14.28 8.86 -3.85
CA TRP A 191 13.75 7.95 -4.86
C TRP A 191 14.87 7.27 -5.65
N THR A 192 15.96 7.99 -5.94
CA THR A 192 17.16 7.42 -6.54
C THR A 192 17.76 6.33 -5.65
N ARG A 193 17.83 6.53 -4.33
CA ARG A 193 18.32 5.50 -3.40
C ARG A 193 17.41 4.27 -3.35
N VAL A 194 16.10 4.44 -3.47
CA VAL A 194 15.16 3.33 -3.60
C VAL A 194 15.37 2.59 -4.93
N ALA A 195 15.55 3.31 -6.04
CA ALA A 195 15.84 2.70 -7.33
C ALA A 195 17.15 1.89 -7.32
N GLU A 196 18.20 2.39 -6.65
CA GLU A 196 19.45 1.66 -6.47
C GLU A 196 19.34 0.45 -5.51
N TYR A 197 18.39 0.46 -4.57
CA TYR A 197 18.16 -0.68 -3.66
C TYR A 197 17.67 -1.91 -4.42
N PHE A 198 16.75 -1.70 -5.36
CA PHE A 198 16.08 -2.70 -6.20
C PHE A 198 16.69 -2.87 -7.59
N PRO A 199 17.93 -2.40 -7.81
CA PRO A 199 18.43 -1.95 -9.12
C PRO A 199 17.35 -1.82 -10.23
N ILE A 200 16.50 -0.80 -10.15
CA ILE A 200 15.34 -0.65 -11.05
C ILE A 200 15.81 -0.19 -12.44
N GLU A 201 15.45 -0.96 -13.47
CA GLU A 201 15.64 -0.62 -14.88
C GLU A 201 14.28 -0.34 -15.53
N LEU A 202 14.16 0.80 -16.22
CA LEU A 202 13.00 1.15 -17.03
C LEU A 202 13.37 1.03 -18.52
N VAL A 203 12.83 0.01 -19.19
CA VAL A 203 13.11 -0.30 -20.58
C VAL A 203 12.01 0.24 -21.47
N LYS A 204 12.39 1.07 -22.44
CA LYS A 204 11.51 1.57 -23.50
C LYS A 204 11.63 0.68 -24.74
N THR A 205 10.51 0.23 -25.30
CA THR A 205 10.50 -0.60 -26.52
C THR A 205 10.00 0.14 -27.77
N ALA A 206 9.26 1.24 -27.60
CA ALA A 206 8.75 2.04 -28.70
C ALA A 206 8.65 3.52 -28.30
N GLU A 207 8.61 4.38 -29.32
CA GLU A 207 8.28 5.80 -29.14
C GLU A 207 6.80 5.99 -28.81
N LEU A 208 6.51 6.99 -27.97
CA LEU A 208 5.16 7.39 -27.60
C LEU A 208 4.96 8.84 -28.02
N PRO A 209 4.28 9.10 -29.16
CA PRO A 209 3.97 10.45 -29.60
C PRO A 209 3.22 11.27 -28.53
N PRO A 210 3.65 12.50 -28.19
CA PRO A 210 2.99 13.32 -27.19
C PRO A 210 1.63 13.89 -27.64
N GLU A 211 1.27 13.73 -28.91
CA GLU A 211 -0.04 14.11 -29.47
C GLU A 211 -1.14 13.09 -29.13
N ARG A 212 -0.83 12.11 -28.27
CA ARG A 212 -1.73 11.03 -27.87
C ARG A 212 -1.78 10.89 -26.36
N ASN A 213 -2.92 10.38 -25.90
CA ASN A 213 -3.11 9.96 -24.53
C ASN A 213 -3.07 8.44 -24.47
N TYR A 214 -2.58 7.93 -23.33
CA TYR A 214 -2.27 6.52 -23.15
C TYR A 214 -2.90 5.96 -21.89
N ILE A 215 -3.23 4.67 -21.92
CA ILE A 215 -3.49 3.87 -20.73
C ILE A 215 -2.40 2.81 -20.64
N PHE A 216 -1.55 2.90 -19.61
CA PHE A 216 -0.52 1.91 -19.33
C PHE A 216 -1.12 0.86 -18.42
N GLY A 217 -1.20 -0.39 -18.88
CA GLY A 217 -1.57 -1.52 -18.04
C GLY A 217 -0.31 -2.13 -17.44
N TYR A 218 -0.07 -1.91 -16.15
CA TYR A 218 1.08 -2.44 -15.41
C TYR A 218 0.79 -3.80 -14.80
N HIS A 219 1.72 -4.74 -15.00
CA HIS A 219 1.65 -6.13 -14.56
C HIS A 219 3.03 -6.63 -14.08
N PRO A 220 3.12 -7.52 -13.08
CA PRO A 220 2.12 -7.82 -12.07
C PRO A 220 2.04 -6.70 -11.01
N HIS A 221 1.02 -6.73 -10.14
CA HIS A 221 0.95 -5.80 -9.00
C HIS A 221 2.06 -6.00 -7.97
N GLY A 222 2.45 -7.24 -7.67
CA GLY A 222 3.28 -7.55 -6.50
C GLY A 222 2.60 -7.14 -5.18
N ILE A 223 3.34 -7.11 -4.06
CA ILE A 223 2.74 -6.72 -2.76
C ILE A 223 2.58 -5.20 -2.65
N MET A 224 3.61 -4.44 -3.03
CA MET A 224 3.65 -2.98 -2.91
C MET A 224 3.80 -2.25 -4.25
N ALA A 225 3.89 -2.97 -5.37
CA ALA A 225 4.09 -2.43 -6.71
C ALA A 225 5.26 -1.42 -6.79
N SER A 226 6.43 -1.79 -6.25
CA SER A 226 7.54 -0.86 -6.02
C SER A 226 8.08 -0.28 -7.34
N GLY A 227 8.15 -1.11 -8.38
CA GLY A 227 8.53 -0.70 -9.72
C GLY A 227 7.55 0.30 -10.31
N SER A 228 6.24 0.09 -10.15
CA SER A 228 5.23 1.03 -10.66
C SER A 228 5.35 2.41 -10.00
N PHE A 229 5.54 2.41 -8.67
CA PHE A 229 5.66 3.64 -7.91
C PHE A 229 6.90 4.42 -8.30
N ILE A 230 8.06 3.77 -8.32
CA ILE A 230 9.31 4.46 -8.62
C ILE A 230 9.38 4.90 -10.08
N ASN A 231 8.92 4.09 -11.03
CA ASN A 231 8.97 4.45 -12.46
C ASN A 231 7.96 5.52 -12.87
N PHE A 232 6.75 5.52 -12.31
CA PHE A 232 5.66 6.36 -12.84
C PHE A 232 5.23 7.48 -11.89
N ALA A 233 5.51 7.39 -10.58
CA ALA A 233 5.25 8.48 -9.64
C ALA A 233 6.47 9.40 -9.44
N THR A 234 7.69 8.89 -9.60
CA THR A 234 8.93 9.65 -9.34
C THR A 234 9.72 9.94 -10.62
N GLU A 235 10.88 10.59 -10.51
CA GLU A 235 11.85 10.77 -11.60
C GLU A 235 13.11 9.90 -11.42
N ALA A 236 13.12 8.95 -10.49
CA ALA A 236 14.32 8.19 -10.13
C ALA A 236 14.94 7.40 -11.29
N THR A 237 14.12 6.90 -12.21
CA THR A 237 14.54 6.15 -13.40
C THR A 237 14.52 6.99 -14.67
N GLY A 238 14.34 8.30 -14.54
CA GLY A 238 14.40 9.23 -15.67
C GLY A 238 13.25 9.11 -16.66
N PHE A 239 12.03 8.81 -16.19
CA PHE A 239 10.85 8.64 -17.05
C PHE A 239 10.69 9.78 -18.07
N SER A 240 10.77 11.05 -17.64
CA SER A 240 10.60 12.19 -18.56
C SER A 240 11.70 12.30 -19.61
N LYS A 241 12.87 11.68 -19.40
CA LYS A 241 13.93 11.60 -20.42
C LYS A 241 13.65 10.48 -21.43
N LEU A 242 13.12 9.35 -20.97
CA LEU A 242 12.79 8.21 -21.83
C LEU A 242 11.54 8.47 -22.68
N PHE A 243 10.55 9.16 -22.12
CA PHE A 243 9.28 9.48 -22.77
C PHE A 243 9.04 11.00 -22.74
N PRO A 244 9.77 11.78 -23.58
CA PRO A 244 9.63 13.22 -23.61
C PRO A 244 8.21 13.61 -24.01
N GLY A 245 7.65 14.63 -23.33
CA GLY A 245 6.28 15.09 -23.56
C GLY A 245 5.19 14.20 -22.97
N ILE A 246 5.53 13.05 -22.36
CA ILE A 246 4.56 12.19 -21.69
C ILE A 246 4.54 12.44 -20.17
N VAL A 247 3.34 12.64 -19.64
CA VAL A 247 3.05 12.90 -18.23
C VAL A 247 2.39 11.66 -17.62
N PRO A 248 3.11 10.84 -16.82
CA PRO A 248 2.53 9.66 -16.21
C PRO A 248 1.72 10.05 -14.97
N HIS A 249 0.55 9.44 -14.84
CA HIS A 249 -0.34 9.53 -13.69
C HIS A 249 -0.59 8.13 -13.14
N LEU A 250 0.22 7.75 -12.14
CA LEU A 250 -0.01 6.49 -11.43
C LEU A 250 -1.33 6.55 -10.68
N MET A 251 -2.15 5.51 -10.87
CA MET A 251 -3.48 5.44 -10.27
C MET A 251 -3.50 4.42 -9.12
N THR A 252 -4.04 4.80 -7.98
CA THR A 252 -4.12 3.95 -6.78
C THR A 252 -5.51 3.97 -6.14
N LEU A 253 -5.74 3.11 -5.15
CA LEU A 253 -7.03 2.97 -4.48
C LEU A 253 -7.51 4.31 -3.87
N SER A 254 -8.80 4.64 -4.06
CA SER A 254 -9.40 5.88 -3.50
C SER A 254 -9.19 6.04 -1.99
N MET A 255 -9.14 4.93 -1.25
CA MET A 255 -8.92 4.93 0.20
C MET A 255 -7.62 5.63 0.62
N ASN A 256 -6.58 5.60 -0.22
CA ASN A 256 -5.31 6.28 0.07
C ASN A 256 -5.49 7.81 0.18
N PHE A 257 -6.54 8.37 -0.43
CA PHE A 257 -6.84 9.80 -0.38
C PHE A 257 -7.76 10.20 0.78
N CYS A 258 -8.25 9.24 1.57
CA CYS A 258 -9.06 9.49 2.76
C CYS A 258 -8.24 9.87 3.99
N PHE A 259 -6.95 9.54 4.00
CA PHE A 259 -6.08 9.78 5.16
C PHE A 259 -5.42 11.16 5.10
N PRO A 260 -5.56 11.99 6.15
CA PRO A 260 -4.98 13.32 6.20
C PRO A 260 -3.45 13.23 6.10
N PHE A 261 -2.83 14.23 5.46
CA PHE A 261 -1.40 14.35 5.16
C PHE A 261 -0.82 13.26 4.23
N HIS A 262 -1.17 11.98 4.43
CA HIS A 262 -0.79 10.91 3.51
C HIS A 262 -1.31 11.16 2.09
N ARG A 263 -2.55 11.64 1.95
CA ARG A 263 -3.11 12.03 0.63
C ARG A 263 -2.22 13.06 -0.07
N ASP A 264 -1.68 14.04 0.64
CA ASP A 264 -0.93 15.14 0.03
C ASP A 264 0.45 14.66 -0.39
N LEU A 265 1.05 13.71 0.34
CA LEU A 265 2.28 13.05 -0.07
C LEU A 265 2.11 12.30 -1.40
N ILE A 266 1.01 11.57 -1.61
CA ILE A 266 0.81 10.86 -2.87
C ILE A 266 0.34 11.80 -3.99
N LEU A 267 -0.52 12.78 -3.70
CA LEU A 267 -0.93 13.81 -4.65
C LEU A 267 0.26 14.64 -5.13
N GLY A 268 1.21 14.94 -4.22
CA GLY A 268 2.48 15.61 -4.48
C GLY A 268 3.33 14.93 -5.55
N LEU A 269 3.26 13.60 -5.64
CA LEU A 269 3.96 12.83 -6.68
C LEU A 269 3.18 12.78 -8.01
N GLY A 270 1.97 13.33 -8.05
CA GLY A 270 1.05 13.26 -9.19
C GLY A 270 0.27 11.93 -9.25
N VAL A 271 0.25 11.17 -8.16
CA VAL A 271 -0.58 9.96 -8.01
C VAL A 271 -2.03 10.38 -7.85
N VAL A 272 -2.94 9.65 -8.50
CA VAL A 272 -4.37 9.94 -8.53
C VAL A 272 -5.18 8.70 -8.15
N SER A 273 -6.49 8.86 -7.97
CA SER A 273 -7.36 7.71 -7.71
C SER A 273 -7.65 6.92 -8.98
N VAL A 274 -7.76 5.60 -8.84
CA VAL A 274 -8.14 4.63 -9.88
C VAL A 274 -9.67 4.56 -10.07
N THR A 275 -10.31 5.72 -10.23
CA THR A 275 -11.74 5.82 -10.58
C THR A 275 -11.93 6.12 -12.06
N ARG A 276 -13.09 5.72 -12.62
CA ARG A 276 -13.48 6.07 -13.99
C ARG A 276 -13.48 7.60 -14.20
N LYS A 277 -13.91 8.35 -13.20
CA LYS A 277 -13.94 9.82 -13.23
C LYS A 277 -12.54 10.42 -13.33
N SER A 278 -11.61 9.95 -12.50
CA SER A 278 -10.21 10.36 -12.54
C SER A 278 -9.55 10.06 -13.88
N LEU A 279 -9.77 8.85 -14.40
CA LEU A 279 -9.23 8.42 -15.68
C LEU A 279 -9.77 9.25 -16.85
N ASN A 280 -11.09 9.45 -16.92
CA ASN A 280 -11.69 10.31 -17.94
C ASN A 280 -11.19 11.75 -17.83
N TRP A 281 -11.01 12.28 -16.62
CA TRP A 281 -10.46 13.62 -16.43
C TRP A 281 -9.05 13.75 -17.02
N ILE A 282 -8.18 12.77 -16.75
CA ILE A 282 -6.82 12.75 -17.31
C ILE A 282 -6.85 12.69 -18.84
N LEU A 283 -7.68 11.81 -19.41
CA LEU A 283 -7.69 11.58 -20.86
C LEU A 283 -8.45 12.65 -21.66
N GLN A 284 -9.36 13.39 -21.03
CA GLN A 284 -10.23 14.36 -21.73
C GLN A 284 -9.95 15.83 -21.37
N ARG A 285 -9.51 16.11 -20.13
CA ARG A 285 -9.46 17.49 -19.60
C ARG A 285 -8.03 18.02 -19.39
N LYS A 286 -7.03 17.14 -19.28
CA LYS A 286 -5.62 17.53 -19.11
C LYS A 286 -4.86 17.78 -20.42
N GLY A 287 -5.53 17.70 -21.57
CA GLY A 287 -4.90 17.82 -22.88
C GLY A 287 -4.27 16.51 -23.34
N LEU A 288 -3.33 16.60 -24.28
CA LEU A 288 -2.61 15.46 -24.87
C LEU A 288 -1.32 15.17 -24.08
N GLY A 289 -0.68 14.03 -24.36
CA GLY A 289 0.59 13.63 -23.73
C GLY A 289 0.42 13.05 -22.33
N ASN A 290 -0.79 12.62 -21.94
CA ASN A 290 -1.04 12.05 -20.62
C ASN A 290 -1.05 10.52 -20.67
N ALA A 291 -0.40 9.87 -19.71
CA ALA A 291 -0.42 8.42 -19.54
C ALA A 291 -1.07 8.04 -18.20
N ALA A 292 -2.27 7.48 -18.23
CA ALA A 292 -2.93 6.92 -17.06
C ALA A 292 -2.35 5.52 -16.77
N VAL A 293 -1.66 5.35 -15.64
CA VAL A 293 -0.97 4.09 -15.30
C VAL A 293 -1.78 3.30 -14.29
N ILE A 294 -2.29 2.15 -14.71
CA ILE A 294 -3.17 1.29 -13.93
C ILE A 294 -2.47 -0.02 -13.62
N VAL A 295 -2.38 -0.37 -12.34
CA VAL A 295 -1.96 -1.71 -11.94
C VAL A 295 -3.17 -2.65 -11.99
N VAL A 296 -3.31 -3.36 -13.10
CA VAL A 296 -4.60 -3.96 -13.53
C VAL A 296 -5.07 -5.07 -12.61
N GLY A 297 -4.16 -5.94 -12.15
CA GLY A 297 -4.51 -7.05 -11.26
C GLY A 297 -4.96 -6.63 -9.87
N GLY A 298 -4.50 -5.47 -9.40
CA GLY A 298 -4.85 -4.91 -8.10
C GLY A 298 -4.61 -5.88 -6.94
N ALA A 299 -5.51 -5.82 -5.96
CA ALA A 299 -5.47 -6.66 -4.76
C ALA A 299 -5.51 -8.17 -5.02
N GLN A 300 -5.97 -8.63 -6.19
CA GLN A 300 -6.00 -10.05 -6.52
C GLN A 300 -4.59 -10.57 -6.76
N GLU A 301 -3.83 -9.93 -7.65
CA GLU A 301 -2.44 -10.31 -7.93
C GLU A 301 -1.54 -10.12 -6.71
N ALA A 302 -1.83 -9.16 -5.84
CA ALA A 302 -1.09 -9.00 -4.59
C ALA A 302 -1.19 -10.23 -3.66
N LEU A 303 -2.32 -10.94 -3.67
CA LEU A 303 -2.50 -12.18 -2.91
C LEU A 303 -1.83 -13.40 -3.57
N ASP A 304 -1.55 -13.31 -4.86
CA ASP A 304 -0.91 -14.38 -5.63
C ASP A 304 0.60 -14.08 -5.85
N ALA A 305 1.11 -12.99 -5.23
CA ALA A 305 2.50 -12.58 -5.27
C ALA A 305 3.36 -13.48 -4.37
N HIS A 306 3.82 -14.60 -4.94
CA HIS A 306 4.77 -15.50 -4.32
C HIS A 306 6.14 -15.39 -4.97
N ARG A 307 7.17 -15.43 -4.13
CA ARG A 307 8.57 -15.36 -4.52
C ARG A 307 9.01 -16.62 -5.25
N ASN A 308 9.83 -16.48 -6.29
CA ASN A 308 10.40 -17.57 -7.10
C ASN A 308 9.36 -18.51 -7.73
N THR A 309 8.15 -18.03 -7.97
CA THR A 309 7.10 -18.81 -8.65
C THR A 309 6.80 -18.26 -10.04
N ASN A 310 5.99 -19.02 -10.78
CA ASN A 310 5.37 -18.54 -12.02
C ASN A 310 4.52 -17.29 -11.74
N VAL A 311 4.43 -16.41 -12.72
CA VAL A 311 3.65 -15.18 -12.62
C VAL A 311 2.20 -15.50 -12.98
N ALA A 312 1.30 -15.27 -12.04
CA ALA A 312 -0.14 -15.36 -12.27
C ALA A 312 -0.73 -13.95 -12.37
N LEU A 313 -1.29 -13.59 -13.52
CA LEU A 313 -1.98 -12.33 -13.73
C LEU A 313 -3.49 -12.52 -13.70
N THR A 314 -4.20 -11.58 -13.09
CA THR A 314 -5.67 -11.52 -13.14
C THR A 314 -6.07 -10.52 -14.21
N LEU A 315 -6.26 -10.98 -15.44
CA LEU A 315 -6.47 -10.11 -16.60
C LEU A 315 -7.63 -10.56 -17.49
N THR A 316 -8.02 -11.84 -17.53
CA THR A 316 -9.09 -12.33 -18.44
C THR A 316 -10.41 -11.61 -18.18
N SER A 317 -10.75 -11.41 -16.90
CA SER A 317 -11.97 -10.72 -16.48
C SER A 317 -11.82 -9.19 -16.41
N ARG A 318 -10.60 -8.65 -16.49
CA ARG A 318 -10.32 -7.22 -16.29
C ARG A 318 -10.43 -6.45 -17.62
N LYS A 319 -11.65 -6.21 -18.08
CA LYS A 319 -11.90 -5.51 -19.36
C LYS A 319 -12.27 -4.03 -19.21
N GLY A 320 -12.36 -3.52 -17.97
CA GLY A 320 -12.78 -2.15 -17.69
C GLY A 320 -11.86 -1.09 -18.31
N PHE A 321 -10.54 -1.26 -18.20
CA PHE A 321 -9.58 -0.31 -18.77
C PHE A 321 -9.57 -0.32 -20.31
N ILE A 322 -9.84 -1.48 -20.93
CA ILE A 322 -10.00 -1.61 -22.40
C ILE A 322 -11.22 -0.82 -22.87
N ARG A 323 -12.36 -0.98 -22.17
CA ARG A 323 -13.56 -0.19 -22.45
C ARG A 323 -13.29 1.31 -22.33
N LEU A 324 -12.54 1.72 -21.31
CA LEU A 324 -12.19 3.13 -21.12
C LEU A 324 -11.21 3.65 -22.18
N ALA A 325 -10.29 2.82 -22.66
CA ALA A 325 -9.42 3.17 -23.78
C ALA A 325 -10.25 3.46 -25.04
N LEU A 326 -11.20 2.58 -25.38
CA LEU A 326 -12.11 2.77 -26.50
C LEU A 326 -12.95 4.04 -26.35
N GLN A 327 -13.54 4.28 -25.18
CA GLN A 327 -14.37 5.47 -24.94
C GLN A 327 -13.60 6.79 -25.06
N ASN A 328 -12.31 6.78 -24.75
CA ASN A 328 -11.48 7.98 -24.77
C ASN A 328 -10.60 8.08 -26.03
N GLY A 329 -10.52 7.03 -26.85
CA GLY A 329 -9.56 6.94 -27.95
C GLY A 329 -8.10 6.98 -27.49
N ALA A 330 -7.82 6.48 -26.28
CA ALA A 330 -6.49 6.46 -25.69
C ALA A 330 -5.76 5.16 -26.04
N ASP A 331 -4.51 5.27 -26.46
CA ASP A 331 -3.72 4.12 -26.91
C ASP A 331 -3.33 3.23 -25.72
N LEU A 332 -3.42 1.92 -25.87
CA LEU A 332 -3.13 0.95 -24.81
C LEU A 332 -1.67 0.56 -24.85
N VAL A 333 -0.98 0.65 -23.71
CA VAL A 333 0.43 0.26 -23.61
C VAL A 333 0.57 -0.86 -22.58
N PRO A 334 0.94 -2.09 -23.00
CA PRO A 334 1.25 -3.15 -22.06
C PRO A 334 2.57 -2.84 -21.35
N VAL A 335 2.58 -2.92 -20.02
CA VAL A 335 3.77 -2.72 -19.19
C VAL A 335 3.95 -3.94 -18.30
N PHE A 336 5.15 -4.54 -18.35
CA PHE A 336 5.47 -5.71 -17.54
C PHE A 336 6.70 -5.43 -16.67
N SER A 337 6.66 -5.80 -15.38
CA SER A 337 7.76 -5.62 -14.43
C SER A 337 8.22 -6.94 -13.83
N PHE A 338 9.42 -7.37 -14.23
CA PHE A 338 10.06 -8.56 -13.69
C PHE A 338 10.60 -8.30 -12.29
N GLY A 339 10.55 -9.32 -11.42
CA GLY A 339 11.07 -9.27 -10.05
C GLY A 339 10.10 -8.72 -8.99
N GLU A 340 8.95 -8.15 -9.37
CA GLU A 340 7.98 -7.55 -8.42
C GLU A 340 7.47 -8.54 -7.35
N ASN A 341 7.29 -9.81 -7.72
CA ASN A 341 6.85 -10.84 -6.78
C ASN A 341 7.97 -11.32 -5.84
N ASP A 342 9.23 -10.97 -6.13
CA ASP A 342 10.40 -11.48 -5.40
C ASP A 342 10.89 -10.54 -4.29
N VAL A 343 10.25 -9.38 -4.15
CA VAL A 343 10.62 -8.36 -3.14
C VAL A 343 10.07 -8.68 -1.75
N PHE A 344 9.14 -9.62 -1.62
CA PHE A 344 8.63 -10.08 -0.34
C PHE A 344 8.39 -11.59 -0.33
N GLN A 345 8.36 -12.17 0.86
CA GLN A 345 7.87 -13.52 1.07
C GLN A 345 6.43 -13.45 1.58
N GLN A 346 5.51 -14.15 0.91
CA GLN A 346 4.12 -14.24 1.32
C GLN A 346 3.83 -15.62 1.91
N ALA A 347 3.01 -15.66 2.97
CA ALA A 347 2.50 -16.90 3.55
C ALA A 347 1.69 -17.68 2.51
N ALA A 348 1.81 -19.01 2.52
CA ALA A 348 1.06 -19.85 1.60
C ALA A 348 -0.45 -19.70 1.82
N ASN A 349 -1.17 -19.32 0.76
CA ASN A 349 -2.60 -19.05 0.76
C ASN A 349 -3.27 -19.64 -0.51
N PRO A 350 -3.14 -20.96 -0.78
CA PRO A 350 -3.72 -21.57 -1.97
C PRO A 350 -5.25 -21.39 -2.01
N PRO A 351 -5.88 -21.37 -3.20
CA PRO A 351 -7.33 -21.35 -3.34
C PRO A 351 -7.99 -22.46 -2.51
N GLY A 352 -9.02 -22.12 -1.74
CA GLY A 352 -9.71 -23.04 -0.83
C GLY A 352 -9.08 -23.16 0.58
N SER A 353 -7.95 -22.51 0.85
CA SER A 353 -7.44 -22.41 2.23
C SER A 353 -8.25 -21.42 3.07
N LYS A 354 -8.36 -21.66 4.38
CA LYS A 354 -9.03 -20.74 5.31
C LYS A 354 -8.46 -19.32 5.25
N LEU A 355 -7.13 -19.19 5.10
CA LEU A 355 -6.48 -17.90 4.94
C LEU A 355 -6.98 -17.18 3.68
N ARG A 356 -7.02 -17.89 2.54
CA ARG A 356 -7.50 -17.33 1.29
C ARG A 356 -8.97 -16.94 1.34
N GLU A 357 -9.82 -17.75 1.97
CA GLU A 357 -11.24 -17.43 2.18
C GLU A 357 -11.44 -16.13 2.97
N ILE A 358 -10.67 -15.93 4.04
CA ILE A 358 -10.70 -14.69 4.83
C ILE A 358 -10.27 -13.50 3.97
N GLN A 359 -9.16 -13.64 3.25
CA GLN A 359 -8.64 -12.60 2.37
C GLN A 359 -9.63 -12.22 1.25
N ASP A 360 -10.26 -13.23 0.64
CA ASP A 360 -11.28 -13.01 -0.40
C ASP A 360 -12.55 -12.36 0.14
N ARG A 361 -12.97 -12.72 1.36
CA ARG A 361 -14.09 -12.05 2.04
C ARG A 361 -13.75 -10.59 2.35
N MET A 362 -12.56 -10.31 2.88
CA MET A 362 -12.11 -8.93 3.13
C MET A 362 -12.11 -8.11 1.85
N LYS A 363 -11.55 -8.65 0.77
CA LYS A 363 -11.53 -8.01 -0.55
C LYS A 363 -12.93 -7.68 -1.07
N LYS A 364 -13.89 -8.60 -0.91
CA LYS A 364 -15.30 -8.37 -1.33
C LYS A 364 -15.97 -7.26 -0.53
N VAL A 365 -15.70 -7.13 0.76
CA VAL A 365 -16.35 -6.15 1.64
C VAL A 365 -15.65 -4.78 1.59
N LEU A 366 -14.33 -4.76 1.60
CA LEU A 366 -13.53 -3.55 1.78
C LEU A 366 -12.88 -3.04 0.48
N GLY A 367 -12.90 -3.83 -0.59
CA GLY A 367 -12.25 -3.50 -1.86
C GLY A 367 -10.72 -3.70 -1.86
N PHE A 368 -10.14 -4.10 -0.74
CA PHE A 368 -8.71 -4.43 -0.61
C PHE A 368 -8.52 -5.70 0.24
N SER A 369 -7.40 -6.37 0.02
CA SER A 369 -6.95 -7.52 0.81
C SER A 369 -5.63 -7.17 1.50
N VAL A 370 -5.38 -7.82 2.64
CA VAL A 370 -4.11 -7.72 3.35
C VAL A 370 -3.35 -9.02 3.13
N PRO A 371 -2.35 -9.04 2.23
CA PRO A 371 -1.45 -10.18 2.12
C PRO A 371 -0.69 -10.35 3.44
N LEU A 372 -0.50 -11.60 3.88
CA LEU A 372 0.38 -11.90 5.01
C LEU A 372 1.78 -12.10 4.46
N PHE A 373 2.64 -11.10 4.62
CA PHE A 373 3.98 -11.12 4.07
C PHE A 373 5.02 -10.70 5.09
N HIS A 374 6.27 -11.05 4.80
CA HIS A 374 7.43 -10.51 5.46
C HIS A 374 8.55 -10.25 4.45
N GLY A 375 9.31 -9.21 4.72
CA GLY A 375 10.61 -8.97 4.12
C GLY A 375 11.68 -9.14 5.19
N ARG A 376 12.61 -8.21 5.22
CA ARG A 376 13.70 -8.08 6.18
C ARG A 376 13.49 -6.89 7.12
N GLY A 377 14.35 -6.80 8.13
CA GLY A 377 14.46 -5.63 8.99
C GLY A 377 15.47 -4.60 8.46
N LEU A 378 15.57 -3.48 9.17
CA LEU A 378 16.59 -2.46 8.92
C LEU A 378 18.00 -3.02 9.10
N LEU A 379 18.24 -3.71 10.23
CA LEU A 379 19.56 -4.21 10.64
C LEU A 379 19.70 -5.74 10.59
N GLN A 380 18.64 -6.47 10.24
CA GLN A 380 18.63 -7.93 10.14
C GLN A 380 17.84 -8.42 8.93
N TYR A 381 18.04 -9.67 8.52
CA TYR A 381 17.55 -10.26 7.27
C TYR A 381 16.40 -11.27 7.42
N THR A 382 16.01 -11.61 8.63
CA THR A 382 15.09 -12.72 8.95
C THR A 382 13.61 -12.33 8.81
N TRP A 383 13.19 -11.15 9.29
CA TRP A 383 11.78 -10.75 9.28
C TRP A 383 11.62 -9.24 9.30
N GLY A 384 10.49 -8.71 8.83
CA GLY A 384 10.20 -7.27 8.91
C GLY A 384 9.36 -6.79 7.74
N TYR A 385 9.17 -5.48 7.65
CA TYR A 385 8.36 -4.83 6.61
C TYR A 385 9.19 -4.27 5.45
N VAL A 386 10.53 -4.33 5.53
CA VAL A 386 11.41 -3.82 4.47
C VAL A 386 11.54 -4.88 3.38
N PRO A 387 11.20 -4.58 2.12
CA PRO A 387 11.35 -5.49 0.99
C PRO A 387 12.76 -6.10 0.90
N TYR A 388 12.89 -7.33 0.41
CA TYR A 388 14.17 -7.89 0.02
C TYR A 388 14.76 -7.15 -1.19
N ARG A 389 16.09 -7.15 -1.27
CA ARG A 389 16.78 -6.70 -2.48
C ARG A 389 16.52 -7.70 -3.60
N ALA A 390 15.91 -7.23 -4.68
CA ALA A 390 15.72 -7.96 -5.92
C ALA A 390 15.79 -6.96 -7.08
N ARG A 391 16.28 -7.39 -8.24
CA ARG A 391 16.33 -6.55 -9.45
C ARG A 391 14.91 -6.40 -10.00
N LEU A 392 14.49 -5.16 -10.24
CA LEU A 392 13.22 -4.87 -10.91
C LEU A 392 13.49 -4.36 -12.31
N THR A 393 12.95 -5.05 -13.33
CA THR A 393 13.07 -4.60 -14.72
C THR A 393 11.67 -4.35 -15.26
N THR A 394 11.31 -3.08 -15.41
CA THR A 394 10.01 -2.68 -15.97
C THR A 394 10.17 -2.38 -17.45
N VAL A 395 9.45 -3.11 -18.29
CA VAL A 395 9.45 -2.95 -19.75
C VAL A 395 8.14 -2.31 -20.17
N VAL A 396 8.24 -1.17 -20.86
CA VAL A 396 7.10 -0.47 -21.47
C VAL A 396 7.01 -0.91 -22.93
N GLY A 397 5.92 -1.60 -23.26
CA GLY A 397 5.64 -2.15 -24.59
C GLY A 397 5.29 -1.10 -25.65
N ALA A 398 5.08 -1.58 -26.88
CA ALA A 398 4.61 -0.75 -27.98
C ALA A 398 3.13 -0.36 -27.79
N PRO A 399 2.71 0.86 -28.18
CA PRO A 399 1.32 1.28 -28.07
C PRO A 399 0.43 0.55 -29.08
N ILE A 400 -0.69 0.02 -28.59
CA ILE A 400 -1.77 -0.51 -29.41
C ILE A 400 -2.70 0.66 -29.73
N ARG A 401 -2.84 0.96 -31.02
CA ARG A 401 -3.66 2.06 -31.50
C ARG A 401 -5.14 1.82 -31.20
N VAL A 402 -5.79 2.79 -30.58
CA VAL A 402 -7.23 2.72 -30.26
C VAL A 402 -7.98 3.85 -30.93
N GLN A 403 -9.02 3.47 -31.69
CA GLN A 403 -9.99 4.42 -32.23
C GLN A 403 -11.08 4.68 -31.20
N LYS A 404 -11.52 5.94 -31.10
CA LYS A 404 -12.55 6.33 -30.14
C LYS A 404 -13.91 5.76 -30.54
N ILE A 405 -14.59 5.09 -29.61
CA ILE A 405 -15.95 4.58 -29.75
C ILE A 405 -16.71 4.95 -28.47
N GLU A 406 -17.77 5.75 -28.57
CA GLU A 406 -18.51 6.24 -27.39
C GLU A 406 -19.18 5.10 -26.61
N GLU A 407 -19.82 4.19 -27.33
CA GLU A 407 -20.49 3.01 -26.78
C GLU A 407 -19.91 1.72 -27.39
N PRO A 408 -18.74 1.26 -26.91
CA PRO A 408 -18.10 0.08 -27.47
C PRO A 408 -18.90 -1.18 -27.13
N SER A 409 -19.13 -2.03 -28.14
CA SER A 409 -19.79 -3.33 -27.97
C SER A 409 -18.91 -4.29 -27.16
N ARG A 410 -19.50 -5.38 -26.66
CA ARG A 410 -18.73 -6.39 -25.91
C ARG A 410 -17.68 -7.05 -26.80
N GLU A 411 -18.03 -7.31 -28.06
CA GLU A 411 -17.18 -7.94 -29.06
C GLU A 411 -15.97 -7.04 -29.39
N GLN A 412 -16.18 -5.73 -29.50
CA GLN A 412 -15.10 -4.76 -29.71
C GLN A 412 -14.14 -4.71 -28.52
N VAL A 413 -14.69 -4.70 -27.29
CA VAL A 413 -13.89 -4.75 -26.06
C VAL A 413 -13.10 -6.05 -25.98
N ASP A 414 -13.71 -7.18 -26.32
CA ASP A 414 -13.09 -8.49 -26.25
C ASP A 414 -11.99 -8.67 -27.31
N ALA A 415 -12.22 -8.17 -28.52
CA ALA A 415 -11.22 -8.18 -29.59
C ALA A 415 -9.99 -7.34 -29.21
N LEU A 416 -10.18 -6.11 -28.70
CA LEU A 416 -9.06 -5.27 -28.27
C LEU A 416 -8.36 -5.84 -27.03
N HIS A 417 -9.11 -6.43 -26.10
CA HIS A 417 -8.54 -7.11 -24.93
C HIS A 417 -7.67 -8.31 -25.34
N ALA A 418 -8.12 -9.11 -26.32
CA ALA A 418 -7.32 -10.22 -26.85
C ALA A 418 -6.01 -9.73 -27.49
N GLN A 419 -6.05 -8.62 -28.25
CA GLN A 419 -4.84 -7.99 -28.79
C GLN A 419 -3.90 -7.51 -27.68
N TYR A 420 -4.45 -6.88 -26.64
CA TYR A 420 -3.67 -6.45 -25.47
C TYR A 420 -3.00 -7.62 -24.76
N VAL A 421 -3.74 -8.70 -24.50
CA VAL A 421 -3.21 -9.91 -23.86
C VAL A 421 -2.12 -10.56 -24.71
N HIS A 422 -2.30 -10.62 -26.03
CA HIS A 422 -1.30 -11.14 -26.94
C HIS A 422 0.00 -10.32 -26.89
N ALA A 423 -0.11 -8.99 -26.99
CA ALA A 423 1.03 -8.08 -26.90
C ALA A 423 1.75 -8.18 -25.55
N LEU A 424 1.02 -8.33 -24.44
CA LEU A 424 1.61 -8.50 -23.11
C LEU A 424 2.38 -9.83 -22.99
N LYS A 425 1.84 -10.92 -23.52
CA LYS A 425 2.55 -12.23 -23.55
C LYS A 425 3.82 -12.16 -24.38
N GLN A 426 3.77 -11.53 -25.55
CA GLN A 426 4.96 -11.32 -26.39
C GLN A 426 6.00 -10.45 -25.67
N LEU A 427 5.57 -9.38 -25.01
CA LEU A 427 6.45 -8.50 -24.23
C LEU A 427 7.18 -9.28 -23.13
N PHE A 428 6.46 -10.16 -22.42
CA PHE A 428 7.02 -11.04 -21.41
C PHE A 428 8.07 -12.00 -22.00
N GLU A 429 7.69 -12.78 -23.02
CA GLU A 429 8.57 -13.79 -23.62
C GLU A 429 9.85 -13.19 -24.20
N ASN A 430 9.75 -12.02 -24.86
CA ASN A 430 10.89 -11.37 -25.48
C ASN A 430 11.91 -10.81 -24.46
N HIS A 431 11.49 -10.53 -23.22
CA HIS A 431 12.33 -9.83 -22.23
C HIS A 431 12.69 -10.67 -21.00
N LYS A 432 12.04 -11.81 -20.75
CA LYS A 432 12.30 -12.65 -19.55
C LYS A 432 13.75 -13.09 -19.41
N HIS A 433 14.43 -13.37 -20.52
CA HIS A 433 15.85 -13.75 -20.52
C HIS A 433 16.75 -12.58 -20.09
N ARG A 434 16.58 -11.39 -20.69
CA ARG A 434 17.35 -10.19 -20.35
C ARG A 434 17.09 -9.70 -18.91
N ALA A 435 15.87 -9.91 -18.42
CA ALA A 435 15.50 -9.59 -17.04
C ALA A 435 16.14 -10.53 -16.00
N GLY A 436 16.71 -11.67 -16.41
CA GLY A 436 17.31 -12.66 -15.51
C GLY A 436 16.34 -13.73 -15.02
N CYS A 437 15.20 -13.91 -15.70
CA CYS A 437 14.12 -14.83 -15.31
C CYS A 437 13.80 -15.84 -16.44
N PRO A 438 14.78 -16.60 -16.98
CA PRO A 438 14.58 -17.42 -18.19
C PRO A 438 13.55 -18.55 -18.01
N ASN A 439 13.45 -19.11 -16.80
CA ASN A 439 12.58 -20.24 -16.48
C ASN A 439 11.20 -19.80 -15.98
N GLN A 440 10.95 -18.50 -15.85
CA GLN A 440 9.67 -18.00 -15.38
C GLN A 440 8.63 -18.17 -16.47
N THR A 441 7.45 -18.66 -16.09
CA THR A 441 6.29 -18.75 -16.99
C THR A 441 5.21 -17.78 -16.56
N LEU A 442 4.39 -17.38 -17.53
CA LEU A 442 3.29 -16.44 -17.35
C LEU A 442 1.95 -17.13 -17.57
N THR A 443 1.12 -17.14 -16.53
CA THR A 443 -0.26 -17.61 -16.61
C THR A 443 -1.22 -16.44 -16.43
N ILE A 444 -2.25 -16.38 -17.27
CA ILE A 444 -3.26 -15.32 -17.23
C ILE A 444 -4.61 -15.96 -16.92
N TYR A 445 -5.27 -15.45 -15.87
CA TYR A 445 -6.57 -15.88 -15.36
C TYR A 445 -7.62 -14.79 -15.45
#